data_AF-A0A7J9VHU8-F1
#
_entry.id   AF-A0A7J9VHU8-F1
#
_cell.length_a   1.000
_cell.length_b   1.000
_cell.length_c   1.000
_cell.angle_alpha   90.00
_cell.angle_beta   90.00
_cell.angle_gamma   90.00
#
_symmetry.space_group_name_H-M   'P 1'
#
loop_
_entity.id
_entity.type
_entity.pdbx_description
1 polymer ?
#
loop_
_entity_poly.entity_id
_entity_poly.type
_entity_poly.pdbx_seq_one_letter_code
_entity_poly.pdbx_strand_id
1 'polypeptide(L)'
;MGENRMARELSDEVIRVSTGFNHHERWPMRIAEAQITLGVVAAREGDLDEAVTHGRRAIEGDRKSIPSLTMVSQDLADILSERYAGEPEADAYLDQLRAMKRPA
;
A
#
# COMPACT_ATOMS: atom_id res chain seq x y z
N MET A 1 9.85 16.63 -1.89
CA MET A 1 8.56 17.30 -2.24
C MET A 1 8.16 17.04 -3.70
N GLY A 2 9.00 17.32 -4.70
CA GLY A 2 8.64 17.03 -6.12
C GLY A 2 8.48 15.54 -6.44
N GLU A 3 9.33 14.68 -5.88
CA GLU A 3 9.30 13.23 -6.11
C GLU A 3 8.02 12.58 -5.56
N ASN A 4 7.57 12.98 -4.36
CA ASN A 4 6.32 12.49 -3.77
C ASN A 4 5.09 12.83 -4.63
N ARG A 5 5.03 14.07 -5.13
CA ARG A 5 3.94 14.50 -6.03
C ARG A 5 3.91 13.66 -7.30
N MET A 6 5.08 13.49 -7.94
CA MET A 6 5.18 12.70 -9.16
C MET A 6 4.81 11.22 -8.92
N ALA A 7 5.26 10.64 -7.81
CA ALA A 7 4.90 9.29 -7.42
C ALA A 7 3.38 9.13 -7.23
N ARG A 8 2.74 10.09 -6.56
CA ARG A 8 1.28 10.12 -6.39
C ARG A 8 0.55 10.15 -7.74
N GLU A 9 0.88 11.10 -8.60
CA GLU A 9 0.26 11.25 -9.93
C GLU A 9 0.41 9.98 -10.78
N LEU A 10 1.59 9.37 -10.80
CA LEU A 10 1.84 8.14 -11.54
C LEU A 10 1.08 6.94 -10.97
N SER A 11 1.00 6.81 -9.64
CA SER A 11 0.24 5.73 -9.02
C SER A 11 -1.26 5.86 -9.24
N ASP A 12 -1.81 7.08 -9.17
CA ASP A 12 -3.20 7.35 -9.50
C ASP A 12 -3.51 7.01 -10.96
N GLU A 13 -2.60 7.35 -11.88
CA GLU A 13 -2.69 6.94 -13.28
C GLU A 13 -2.74 5.42 -13.43
N VAL A 14 -1.82 4.70 -12.76
CA VAL A 14 -1.77 3.23 -12.80
C VAL A 14 -3.08 2.63 -12.32
N ILE A 15 -3.63 3.10 -11.20
CA ILE A 15 -4.90 2.60 -10.67
C ILE A 15 -6.03 2.87 -11.67
N ARG A 16 -6.08 4.07 -12.25
CA ARG A 16 -7.12 4.45 -13.21
C ARG A 16 -7.09 3.59 -14.47
N VAL A 17 -5.93 3.35 -15.07
CA VAL A 17 -5.81 2.54 -16.30
C VAL A 17 -5.94 1.04 -16.05
N SER A 18 -5.66 0.60 -14.81
CA SER A 18 -5.77 -0.81 -14.40
C SER A 18 -7.18 -1.19 -13.94
N THR A 19 -8.04 -0.21 -13.69
CA THR A 19 -9.44 -0.42 -13.28
C THR A 19 -10.35 -0.21 -14.48
N GLY A 20 -11.04 -1.28 -14.91
CA GLY A 20 -11.98 -1.20 -16.02
C GLY A 20 -13.25 -0.41 -15.67
N PHE A 21 -14.01 -0.02 -16.70
CA PHE A 21 -15.28 0.71 -16.58
C PHE A 21 -16.35 0.00 -15.71
N ASN A 22 -16.21 -1.32 -15.51
CA ASN A 22 -17.10 -2.14 -14.69
C ASN A 22 -16.50 -2.46 -13.29
N HIS A 23 -15.54 -1.66 -12.81
CA HIS A 23 -14.79 -1.92 -11.57
C HIS A 23 -14.00 -3.24 -11.56
N HIS A 24 -13.80 -3.88 -12.73
CA HIS A 24 -12.95 -5.05 -12.81
C HIS A 24 -11.47 -4.64 -12.82
N GLU A 25 -10.72 -5.14 -11.84
CA GLU A 25 -9.28 -4.99 -11.76
C GLU A 25 -8.60 -5.81 -12.86
N ARG A 26 -8.10 -5.13 -13.89
CA ARG A 26 -7.43 -5.77 -15.02
C ARG A 26 -6.08 -6.34 -14.62
N TRP A 27 -5.35 -5.60 -13.78
CA TRP A 27 -4.01 -5.95 -13.30
C TRP A 27 -3.90 -5.78 -11.78
N PRO A 28 -4.49 -6.70 -10.98
CA PRO A 28 -4.57 -6.56 -9.52
C PRO A 28 -3.23 -6.30 -8.82
N MET A 29 -2.17 -6.99 -9.25
CA MET A 29 -0.83 -6.78 -8.67
C MET A 29 -0.26 -5.38 -8.95
N ARG A 30 -0.56 -4.79 -10.12
CA ARG A 30 -0.16 -3.41 -10.45
C ARG A 30 -0.92 -2.39 -9.61
N ILE A 31 -2.21 -2.66 -9.36
CA ILE A 31 -3.03 -1.83 -8.48
C ILE A 31 -2.46 -1.89 -7.06
N ALA A 32 -2.16 -3.09 -6.55
CA ALA A 32 -1.59 -3.24 -5.21
C ALA A 32 -0.24 -2.50 -5.07
N GLU A 33 0.67 -2.60 -6.04
CA GLU A 33 1.95 -1.88 -6.04
C GLU A 33 1.76 -0.34 -6.05
N ALA A 34 0.80 0.14 -6.86
CA ALA A 34 0.47 1.57 -6.91
C ALA A 34 -0.14 2.06 -5.59
N GLN A 35 -1.02 1.27 -4.96
CA GLN A 35 -1.56 1.54 -3.64
C GLN A 35 -0.44 1.61 -2.59
N ILE A 36 0.48 0.66 -2.55
CA ILE A 36 1.62 0.73 -1.63
C ILE A 36 2.45 2.00 -1.84
N THR A 37 2.71 2.38 -3.09
CA THR A 37 3.43 3.62 -3.40
C THR A 37 2.71 4.85 -2.86
N LEU A 38 1.37 4.93 -3.00
CA LEU A 38 0.56 6.00 -2.41
C LEU A 38 0.66 6.00 -0.87
N GLY A 39 0.66 4.80 -0.27
CA GLY A 39 0.84 4.67 1.17
C GLY A 39 2.19 5.21 1.66
N VAL A 40 3.28 4.91 0.93
CA VAL A 40 4.63 5.44 1.21
C VAL A 40 4.66 6.96 1.09
N VAL A 41 4.03 7.52 0.06
CA VAL A 41 3.94 8.98 -0.14
C VAL A 41 3.21 9.64 1.03
N ALA A 42 2.02 9.14 1.39
CA ALA A 42 1.23 9.64 2.50
C ALA A 42 1.99 9.57 3.83
N ALA A 43 2.62 8.43 4.13
CA ALA A 43 3.41 8.24 5.35
C ALA A 43 4.59 9.23 5.44
N ARG A 44 5.23 9.54 4.30
CA ARG A 44 6.31 10.53 4.22
C ARG A 44 5.81 11.96 4.41
N GLU A 45 4.58 12.24 4.00
CA GLU A 45 3.91 13.55 4.10
C GLU A 45 3.29 13.82 5.48
N GLY A 46 3.24 12.82 6.36
CA GLY A 46 2.67 12.97 7.71
C GLY A 46 1.25 12.43 7.85
N ASP A 47 0.69 11.83 6.80
CA ASP A 47 -0.70 11.36 6.76
C ASP A 47 -0.76 9.84 7.03
N LEU A 48 -0.88 9.48 8.30
CA LEU A 48 -0.96 8.08 8.73
C LEU A 48 -2.23 7.39 8.22
N ASP A 49 -3.37 8.08 8.29
CA ASP A 49 -4.67 7.52 7.92
C ASP A 49 -4.70 7.16 6.43
N GLU A 50 -4.23 8.07 5.57
CA GLU A 50 -4.12 7.81 4.13
C GLU A 50 -3.10 6.70 3.85
N ALA A 51 -1.97 6.68 4.58
CA ALA A 51 -0.95 5.65 4.44
C ALA A 51 -1.48 4.23 4.71
N VAL A 52 -2.17 4.05 5.84
CA VAL A 52 -2.75 2.77 6.25
C VAL A 52 -3.91 2.38 5.34
N THR A 53 -4.72 3.35 4.89
CA THR A 53 -5.83 3.11 3.96
C THR A 53 -5.32 2.50 2.64
N HIS A 54 -4.29 3.10 2.06
CA HIS A 54 -3.68 2.58 0.85
C HIS A 54 -2.98 1.23 1.06
N GLY A 55 -2.26 1.07 2.19
CA GLY A 55 -1.66 -0.19 2.58
C GLY A 55 -2.67 -1.34 2.63
N ARG A 56 -3.82 -1.11 3.28
CA ARG A 56 -4.90 -2.11 3.40
C ARG A 56 -5.50 -2.47 2.05
N ARG A 57 -5.82 -1.48 1.21
CA ARG A 57 -6.33 -1.71 -0.15
C ARG A 57 -5.40 -2.62 -0.96
N ALA A 58 -4.08 -2.43 -0.81
CA ALA A 58 -3.11 -3.27 -1.50
C ALA A 58 -3.13 -4.74 -1.03
N ILE A 59 -3.19 -4.97 0.29
CA ILE A 59 -3.12 -6.31 0.87
C ILE A 59 -4.47 -7.02 0.94
N GLU A 60 -5.60 -6.33 0.73
CA GLU A 60 -6.95 -6.91 0.79
C GLU A 60 -7.46 -7.41 -0.57
N GLY A 61 -6.95 -6.92 -1.71
CA GLY A 61 -7.48 -7.21 -3.06
C GLY A 61 -7.49 -8.69 -3.52
N ASP A 62 -8.43 -9.08 -4.37
CA ASP A 62 -8.79 -10.50 -4.64
C ASP A 62 -7.67 -11.41 -5.16
N ARG A 63 -6.68 -10.89 -5.91
CA ARG A 63 -5.55 -11.67 -6.43
C ARG A 63 -4.23 -11.22 -5.84
N LYS A 64 -3.58 -12.10 -5.08
CA LYS A 64 -2.38 -11.80 -4.31
C LYS A 64 -1.23 -12.76 -4.63
N SER A 65 -0.08 -12.21 -5.00
CA SER A 65 1.21 -12.88 -4.79
C SER A 65 1.73 -12.46 -3.43
N ILE A 66 1.58 -13.32 -2.41
CA ILE A 66 2.03 -13.02 -1.03
C ILE A 66 3.52 -12.63 -0.98
N PRO A 67 4.45 -13.34 -1.66
CA PRO A 67 5.86 -12.94 -1.67
C PRO A 67 6.06 -11.55 -2.28
N SER A 68 5.40 -11.25 -3.39
CA SER A 68 5.52 -9.95 -4.05
C SER A 68 4.95 -8.83 -3.18
N LEU A 69 3.76 -9.03 -2.59
CA LEU A 69 3.14 -8.05 -1.69
C LEU A 69 4.00 -7.77 -0.46
N THR A 70 4.59 -8.82 0.12
CA THR A 70 5.53 -8.67 1.22
C THR A 70 6.73 -7.81 0.84
N MET A 71 7.30 -8.05 -0.34
CA MET A 71 8.45 -7.30 -0.84
C MET A 71 8.10 -5.84 -1.08
N VAL A 72 7.02 -5.55 -1.80
CA VAL A 72 6.65 -4.16 -2.14
C VAL A 72 6.19 -3.37 -0.91
N SER A 73 5.54 -4.03 0.07
CA SER A 73 5.05 -3.37 1.28
C SER A 73 6.15 -3.06 2.32
N GLN A 74 7.39 -3.48 2.08
CA GLN A 74 8.48 -3.34 3.05
C GLN A 74 8.79 -1.87 3.35
N ASP A 75 8.90 -1.02 2.33
CA ASP A 75 9.16 0.41 2.51
C ASP A 75 8.08 1.10 3.35
N LEU A 76 6.81 0.75 3.12
CA LEU A 76 5.71 1.28 3.91
C LEU A 76 5.78 0.78 5.36
N ALA A 77 6.06 -0.51 5.55
CA ALA A 77 6.21 -1.07 6.88
C ALA A 77 7.36 -0.42 7.68
N ASP A 78 8.48 -0.15 7.01
CA ASP A 78 9.64 0.49 7.63
C ASP A 78 9.28 1.90 8.09
N ILE A 79 8.70 2.73 7.22
CA ILE A 79 8.28 4.11 7.58
C ILE A 79 7.26 4.10 8.72
N LEU A 80 6.26 3.21 8.68
CA LEU A 80 5.26 3.10 9.74
C LEU A 80 5.88 2.70 11.06
N SER A 81 6.81 1.74 11.05
CA SER A 81 7.51 1.31 12.26
C SER A 81 8.47 2.36 12.82
N GLU A 82 9.05 3.21 11.98
CA GLU A 82 9.98 4.26 12.41
C GLU A 82 9.28 5.52 12.91
N ARG A 83 8.18 5.93 12.26
CA ARG A 83 7.56 7.24 12.49
C ARG A 83 6.25 7.20 13.26
N TYR A 84 5.55 6.06 13.24
CA TYR A 84 4.21 5.92 13.79
C TYR A 84 4.11 4.73 14.76
N ALA A 85 5.24 4.34 15.37
CA ALA A 85 5.25 3.27 16.36
C ALA A 85 4.35 3.62 17.56
N GLY A 86 3.46 2.69 17.93
CA GLY A 86 2.51 2.87 19.02
C GLY A 86 1.20 3.56 18.62
N GLU A 87 1.08 4.03 17.37
CA GLU A 87 -0.21 4.42 16.82
C GLU A 87 -1.03 3.16 16.49
N PRO A 88 -2.26 3.02 17.01
CA PRO A 88 -3.06 1.80 16.87
C PRO A 88 -3.26 1.35 15.42
N GLU A 89 -3.44 2.29 14.49
CA GLU A 89 -3.68 2.05 13.07
C GLU A 89 -2.43 1.51 12.36
N ALA A 90 -1.25 2.03 12.71
CA ALA A 90 0.03 1.59 12.19
C ALA A 90 0.33 0.16 12.68
N ASP A 91 0.21 -0.06 13.99
CA ASP A 91 0.45 -1.37 14.61
C ASP A 91 -0.50 -2.43 14.03
N ALA A 92 -1.79 -2.10 13.87
CA ALA A 92 -2.76 -3.01 13.27
C ALA A 92 -2.43 -3.39 11.81
N TYR A 93 -1.94 -2.45 11.01
CA TYR A 93 -1.50 -2.74 9.64
C TYR A 93 -0.25 -3.63 9.62
N LEU A 94 0.75 -3.33 10.46
CA LEU A 94 1.98 -4.12 10.57
C LEU A 94 1.68 -5.56 11.01
N ASP A 95 0.73 -5.75 11.93
CA ASP A 95 0.28 -7.07 12.36
C ASP A 95 -0.45 -7.83 11.25
N GLN A 96 -1.29 -7.17 10.43
CA GLN A 96 -1.89 -7.79 9.25
C GLN A 96 -0.83 -8.25 8.25
N LEU A 97 0.17 -7.40 7.98
CA LEU A 97 1.27 -7.74 7.08
C LEU A 97 2.09 -8.93 7.62
N ARG A 98 2.31 -9.02 8.93
CA ARG A 98 2.96 -10.17 9.58
C ARG A 98 2.11 -11.44 9.49
N ALA A 99 0.80 -11.33 9.72
CA ALA A 99 -0.12 -12.46 9.61
C ALA A 99 -0.13 -13.05 8.20
N MET A 100 -0.08 -12.21 7.16
CA MET A 100 -0.02 -12.64 5.76
C MET A 100 1.25 -13.45 5.42
N LYS A 101 2.38 -13.18 6.10
CA LYS A 101 3.65 -13.90 5.87
C LYS A 101 3.69 -15.29 6.51
N ARG A 102 2.78 -15.59 7.45
CA ARG A 102 2.76 -16.90 8.13
C ARG A 102 2.01 -17.92 7.27
N PRO A 103 2.61 -19.06 6.92
CA PRO A 103 1.85 -20.16 6.33
C PRO A 103 0.82 -20.65 7.35
N ALA A 104 -0.38 -20.97 6.86
CA ALA A 104 -1.44 -21.60 7.65
C ALA A 104 -1.02 -22.99 8.15
#